data_AF-A0A1B0GHR1-F1
#
_entry.id   AF-A0A1B0GHR1-F1
#
_cell.length_a   1.000
_cell.length_b   1.000
_cell.length_c   1.000
_cell.angle_alpha   90.00
_cell.angle_beta   90.00
_cell.angle_gamma   90.00
#
_symmetry.space_group_name_H-M   'P 1'
#
loop_
_entity.id
_entity.type
_entity.pdbx_description
1 polymer ?
#
loop_
_entity_poly.entity_id
_entity_poly.type
_entity_poly.pdbx_seq_one_letter_code
_entity_poly.pdbx_strand_id
1 'polypeptide(L)'
;PLGYNHPDLLSVFNNEHNLKSLINRPALGVFPAEDWPQKLQSALMSIAPPGATHVTTMMCGSCSNENAYKAIFIWYRKTQRGEDVDFTKQEMESCMINKAP
;
A
#
# COMPACT_ATOMS: atom_id res chain seq x y z
N PRO A 1 15.48 12.14 -4.95
CA PRO A 1 15.41 12.23 -6.44
C PRO A 1 16.01 13.54 -6.98
N LEU A 2 15.85 14.66 -6.27
CA LEU A 2 16.30 15.99 -6.73
C LEU A 2 17.77 16.34 -6.38
N GLY A 3 18.60 15.35 -6.04
CA GLY A 3 19.96 15.58 -5.53
C GLY A 3 20.03 15.85 -4.02
N TYR A 4 21.24 16.05 -3.50
CA TYR A 4 21.50 16.30 -2.09
C TYR A 4 21.14 17.74 -1.70
N ASN A 5 20.56 17.92 -0.50
CA ASN A 5 20.26 19.24 0.08
C ASN A 5 19.42 20.17 -0.83
N HIS A 6 18.50 19.61 -1.61
CA HIS A 6 17.65 20.40 -2.50
C HIS A 6 16.83 21.44 -1.70
N PRO A 7 16.83 22.72 -2.09
CA PRO A 7 16.22 23.81 -1.32
C PRO A 7 14.73 23.58 -1.03
N ASP A 8 13.98 23.03 -1.99
CA ASP A 8 12.55 22.72 -1.79
C ASP A 8 12.31 21.59 -0.78
N LEU A 9 13.25 20.64 -0.64
CA LEU A 9 13.12 19.59 0.38
C LEU A 9 13.47 20.12 1.77
N LEU A 10 14.39 21.08 1.85
CA LEU A 10 14.71 21.76 3.11
C LEU A 10 13.56 22.65 3.58
N SER A 11 12.85 23.33 2.67
CA SER A 11 11.73 24.20 3.03
C SER A 11 10.54 23.45 3.63
N VAL A 12 10.38 22.15 3.30
CA VAL A 12 9.35 21.27 3.90
C VAL A 12 9.43 21.24 5.43
N PHE A 13 10.64 21.33 6.01
CA PHE A 13 10.87 21.32 7.45
C PHE A 13 10.46 22.63 8.16
N ASN A 14 10.30 23.73 7.42
CA ASN A 14 9.90 25.03 7.98
C ASN A 14 8.37 25.20 8.04
N ASN A 15 7.60 24.24 7.53
CA ASN A 15 6.14 24.28 7.54
C ASN A 15 5.59 23.53 8.76
N GLU A 16 4.86 24.23 9.62
CA GLU A 16 4.30 23.67 10.86
C GLU A 16 3.34 22.48 10.63
N HIS A 17 2.58 22.51 9.53
CA HIS A 17 1.71 21.39 9.15
C HIS A 17 2.52 20.11 8.85
N ASN A 18 3.64 20.27 8.15
CA ASN A 18 4.51 19.14 7.80
C ASN A 18 5.22 18.58 9.04
N LEU A 19 5.58 19.42 10.01
CA LEU A 19 6.22 18.96 11.25
C LEU A 19 5.39 17.91 11.98
N LYS A 20 4.06 18.06 12.04
CA LYS A 20 3.16 17.06 12.63
C LYS A 20 3.23 15.72 11.89
N SER A 21 3.35 15.76 10.56
CA SER A 21 3.50 14.55 9.73
C SER A 21 4.88 13.89 9.90
N LEU A 22 5.91 14.67 10.22
CA LEU A 22 7.29 14.18 10.40
C LEU A 22 7.48 13.46 11.74
N ILE A 23 6.86 13.94 12.81
CA ILE A 23 7.01 13.37 14.16
C ILE A 23 6.01 12.26 14.47
N ASN A 24 4.83 12.28 13.84
CA ASN A 24 3.80 11.28 14.05
C ASN A 24 3.78 10.31 12.87
N ARG A 25 4.28 9.09 13.09
CA ARG A 25 4.23 8.01 12.09
C ARG A 25 2.98 7.15 12.30
N PRO A 26 1.91 7.34 11.53
CA PRO A 26 0.65 6.61 11.73
C PRO A 26 0.70 5.16 11.23
N ALA A 27 -0.18 4.33 11.77
CA ALA A 27 -0.57 3.07 11.16
C ALA A 27 -1.55 3.35 10.00
N LEU A 28 -1.03 3.62 8.80
CA LEU A 28 -1.79 4.11 7.64
C LEU A 28 -2.99 3.24 7.22
N GLY A 29 -2.98 1.94 7.53
CA GLY A 29 -4.11 1.05 7.22
C GLY A 29 -5.34 1.24 8.12
N VAL A 30 -5.21 1.95 9.24
CA VAL A 30 -6.28 2.11 10.24
C VAL A 30 -6.48 3.57 10.64
N PHE A 31 -5.37 4.31 10.84
CA PHE A 31 -5.39 5.69 11.30
C PHE A 31 -4.62 6.62 10.33
N PRO A 32 -5.05 6.75 9.06
CA PRO A 32 -4.43 7.68 8.14
C PRO A 32 -4.65 9.13 8.59
N ALA A 33 -3.74 10.03 8.21
CA ALA A 33 -3.96 11.46 8.36
C ALA A 33 -5.11 11.93 7.45
N GLU A 34 -5.78 13.02 7.83
CA GLU A 34 -6.89 13.60 7.06
C GLU A 34 -6.51 13.92 5.61
N ASP A 35 -5.28 14.40 5.38
CA ASP A 35 -4.77 14.80 4.07
C ASP A 35 -4.15 13.64 3.26
N TRP A 36 -4.20 12.42 3.77
CA TRP A 36 -3.58 11.25 3.13
C TRP A 36 -4.16 10.92 1.74
N PRO A 37 -5.49 10.90 1.53
CA PRO A 37 -6.05 10.63 0.19
C PRO A 37 -5.60 11.65 -0.85
N GLN A 38 -5.57 12.93 -0.49
CA GLN A 38 -5.13 14.01 -1.37
C GLN A 38 -3.65 13.88 -1.72
N LYS A 39 -2.79 13.55 -0.74
CA LYS A 39 -1.36 13.29 -0.96
C LYS A 39 -1.14 12.12 -1.93
N LEU A 40 -1.90 11.04 -1.78
CA LEU A 40 -1.83 9.90 -2.71
C LEU A 40 -2.22 10.31 -4.13
N GLN A 41 -3.28 11.11 -4.27
CA GLN A 41 -3.73 11.58 -5.57
C GLN A 41 -2.71 12.50 -6.24
N SER A 42 -2.18 13.48 -5.52
CA SER A 42 -1.23 14.46 -6.07
C SER A 42 0.14 13.87 -6.37
N ALA A 43 0.62 12.89 -5.59
CA ALA A 43 1.97 12.37 -5.70
C ALA A 43 2.07 11.08 -6.53
N LEU A 44 1.22 10.08 -6.26
CA LEU A 44 1.35 8.75 -6.87
C LEU A 44 0.37 8.56 -8.03
N MET A 45 -0.89 8.95 -7.85
CA MET A 45 -1.90 8.75 -8.90
C MET A 45 -1.76 9.73 -10.07
N SER A 46 -1.15 10.90 -9.84
CA SER A 46 -0.84 11.88 -10.90
C SER A 46 0.08 11.33 -12.00
N ILE A 47 0.81 10.25 -11.70
CA ILE A 47 1.70 9.54 -12.61
C ILE A 47 1.28 8.06 -12.79
N ALA A 48 0.01 7.72 -12.51
CA ALA A 48 -0.48 6.35 -12.63
C ALA A 48 -0.36 5.85 -14.08
N PRO A 49 0.16 4.63 -14.30
CA PRO A 49 0.22 4.07 -15.64
C PRO A 49 -1.20 3.76 -16.17
N PRO A 50 -1.39 3.75 -17.50
CA PRO A 50 -2.69 3.45 -18.09
C PRO A 50 -3.28 2.12 -17.57
N GLY A 51 -4.54 2.15 -17.13
CA GLY A 51 -5.25 0.99 -16.58
C GLY A 51 -5.06 0.74 -15.08
N ALA A 52 -4.10 1.39 -14.41
CA ALA A 52 -3.93 1.29 -12.97
C ALA A 52 -4.78 2.34 -12.23
N THR A 53 -5.91 1.91 -11.67
CA THR A 53 -6.86 2.80 -10.98
C THR A 53 -6.73 2.79 -9.45
N HIS A 54 -5.90 1.91 -8.89
CA HIS A 54 -5.71 1.74 -7.45
C HIS A 54 -4.23 1.78 -7.07
N VAL A 55 -3.93 2.22 -5.85
CA VAL A 55 -2.58 2.24 -5.28
C VAL A 55 -2.58 1.71 -3.85
N THR A 56 -1.54 0.97 -3.48
CA THR A 56 -1.27 0.57 -2.11
C THR A 56 0.19 0.89 -1.80
N THR A 57 0.44 1.70 -0.77
CA THR A 57 1.79 2.13 -0.41
C THR A 57 2.51 1.10 0.43
N MET A 58 3.78 0.88 0.11
CA MET A 58 4.71 0.01 0.84
C MET A 58 5.99 0.78 1.14
N MET A 59 6.76 0.33 2.13
CA MET A 59 7.93 1.07 2.62
C MET A 59 9.16 0.95 1.71
N CYS A 60 9.34 -0.18 1.02
CA CYS A 60 10.50 -0.44 0.18
C CYS A 60 10.15 -1.33 -1.02
N GLY A 61 11.09 -1.48 -1.96
CA GLY A 61 10.89 -2.31 -3.15
C GLY A 61 10.59 -3.78 -2.84
N SER A 62 11.24 -4.36 -1.83
CA SER A 62 11.01 -5.76 -1.46
C SER A 62 9.59 -5.99 -0.96
N CYS A 63 9.10 -5.20 -0.01
CA CYS A 63 7.74 -5.37 0.49
C CYS A 63 6.67 -4.96 -0.54
N SER A 64 6.99 -4.05 -1.47
CA SER A 64 6.17 -3.82 -2.67
C SER A 64 5.99 -5.10 -3.49
N ASN A 65 7.08 -5.79 -3.82
CA ASN A 65 7.03 -7.02 -4.60
C ASN A 65 6.37 -8.17 -3.84
N GLU A 66 6.70 -8.38 -2.57
CA GLU A 66 6.08 -9.43 -1.73
C GLU A 66 4.57 -9.27 -1.63
N ASN A 67 4.07 -8.03 -1.45
CA ASN A 67 2.64 -7.78 -1.41
C ASN A 67 2.00 -7.85 -2.80
N ALA A 68 2.70 -7.48 -3.87
CA ALA A 68 2.23 -7.70 -5.23
C ALA A 68 2.03 -9.20 -5.52
N TYR A 69 2.98 -10.06 -5.11
CA TYR A 69 2.84 -11.51 -5.24
C TYR A 69 1.65 -12.04 -4.44
N LYS A 70 1.48 -11.60 -3.18
CA LYS A 70 0.30 -11.97 -2.38
C LYS A 70 -1.01 -11.54 -3.04
N ALA A 71 -1.08 -10.31 -3.56
CA ALA A 71 -2.25 -9.81 -4.26
C ALA A 71 -2.59 -10.65 -5.49
N ILE A 72 -1.58 -11.04 -6.28
CA ILE A 72 -1.75 -11.91 -7.45
C ILE A 72 -2.18 -13.32 -7.02
N PHE A 73 -1.60 -13.90 -5.97
CA PHE A 73 -2.02 -15.22 -5.46
C PHE A 73 -3.48 -15.20 -4.97
N ILE A 74 -3.88 -14.15 -4.27
CA ILE A 74 -5.26 -13.96 -3.81
C ILE A 74 -6.20 -13.80 -5.00
N TRP A 75 -5.86 -12.95 -5.97
CA TRP A 75 -6.63 -12.76 -7.20
C TRP A 75 -6.82 -14.08 -7.95
N TYR A 76 -5.73 -14.82 -8.18
CA TYR A 76 -5.76 -16.09 -8.90
C TYR A 76 -6.62 -17.13 -8.20
N ARG A 77 -6.48 -17.29 -6.87
CA ARG A 77 -7.31 -18.21 -6.08
C ARG A 77 -8.77 -17.79 -6.03
N LYS A 78 -9.06 -16.48 -5.98
CA LYS A 78 -10.42 -15.95 -6.10
C LYS A 78 -11.02 -16.33 -7.45
N THR A 79 -10.29 -16.14 -8.56
CA THR A 79 -10.75 -16.52 -9.90
C THR A 79 -11.02 -18.02 -10.02
N GLN A 80 -10.18 -18.88 -9.43
CA GLN A 80 -10.40 -20.33 -9.43
C GLN A 80 -11.61 -20.76 -8.58
N ARG A 81 -11.82 -20.12 -7.43
CA ARG A 81 -12.94 -20.45 -6.52
C ARG A 81 -14.29 -19.99 -7.08
N GLY A 82 -14.30 -18.88 -7.82
CA GLY A 82 -15.50 -18.21 -8.30
C GLY A 82 -15.83 -16.95 -7.48
N GLU A 83 -16.72 -16.12 -8.02
CA GLU A 83 -17.22 -14.93 -7.32
C GLU A 83 -18.22 -15.30 -6.25
N ASP A 84 -18.23 -14.56 -5.14
CA ASP A 84 -19.15 -14.73 -4.01
C ASP A 84 -19.17 -16.14 -3.38
N VAL A 85 -18.04 -16.86 -3.49
CA VAL A 85 -17.83 -18.16 -2.83
C VAL A 85 -16.89 -17.99 -1.62
N ASP A 86 -17.36 -18.44 -0.46
CA ASP A 86 -16.58 -18.44 0.77
C ASP A 86 -15.42 -19.45 0.76
N PHE A 87 -14.44 -19.24 1.64
CA PHE A 87 -13.35 -20.18 1.86
C PHE A 87 -13.89 -21.52 2.38
N THR A 88 -13.36 -22.64 1.89
CA THR A 88 -13.73 -23.94 2.41
C THR A 88 -13.13 -24.16 3.80
N LYS A 89 -13.76 -25.03 4.60
CA LYS A 89 -13.21 -25.42 5.91
C LYS A 89 -11.78 -25.98 5.79
N GLN A 90 -11.52 -26.77 4.75
CA GLN A 90 -10.20 -27.32 4.46
C GLN A 90 -9.16 -26.23 4.15
N GLU A 91 -9.52 -25.22 3.35
CA GLU A 91 -8.65 -24.05 3.10
C GLU A 91 -8.32 -23.28 4.39
N MET A 92 -9.32 -23.08 5.25
CA MET A 92 -9.15 -22.35 6.51
C MET A 92 -8.28 -23.12 7.52
N GLU A 93 -8.42 -24.45 7.60
CA GLU A 93 -7.66 -25.26 8.53
C GLU A 93 -6.22 -25.53 8.03
N SER A 94 -6.03 -25.81 6.74
CA SER A 94 -4.73 -26.17 6.18
C SER A 94 -3.76 -24.98 6.12
N CYS A 95 -4.27 -23.78 5.82
CA CYS A 95 -3.43 -22.59 5.67
C CYS A 95 -2.75 -22.18 7.00
N MET A 96 -3.39 -22.46 8.13
CA MET A 96 -2.85 -22.17 9.48
C MET A 96 -1.65 -23.06 9.86
N ILE A 97 -1.45 -24.16 9.14
CA ILE A 97 -0.33 -25.10 9.35
C ILE A 97 0.55 -25.23 8.09
N ASN A 98 0.50 -24.23 7.20
CA ASN A 98 1.30 -24.13 5.98
C ASN A 98 1.13 -25.32 5.01
N LYS A 99 -0.08 -25.85 4.88
CA LYS A 99 -0.42 -26.92 3.92
C LYS A 99 -1.37 -26.44 2.84
N ALA A 100 -1.25 -27.04 1.66
CA ALA A 100 -2.26 -26.89 0.61
C ALA A 100 -3.63 -27.39 1.14
N PRO A 101 -4.73 -26.75 0.71
CA PRO A 101 -6.08 -27.27 0.95
C PRO A 101 -6.21 -28.65 0.33
#